data_AF-A0A101WJD9-F1
#
_entry.id   AF-A0A101WJD9-F1
#
_cell.length_a   1.000
_cell.length_b   1.000
_cell.length_c   1.000
_cell.angle_alpha   90.00
_cell.angle_beta   90.00
_cell.angle_gamma   90.00
#
_symmetry.space_group_name_H-M   'P 1'
#
loop_
_entity.id
_entity.type
_entity.pdbx_description
1 polymer ?
#
loop_
_entity_poly.entity_id
_entity_poly.type
_entity_poly.pdbx_seq_one_letter_code
_entity_poly.pdbx_strand_id
1 'polypeptide(L)'
;MKLQILQGTESGVQKSDYSEAILQNELGIKNYFTFKDLEECIHALKEDSIDIVLGNQEVTNYLLVKLQMSNDISPHIINLYPIDLAFGVSKTRPELIPFINEQIKKLKKSGLYEQAFQKHFYRHSENFRTNQQRMFMSLCIFLLFVIITTAMSSNAIIRQLRKMVDKATSNLKKEHELLRITLLSITDGVMAVNSQGRVTFINHAAEQLTGFIEKECIDKPLDEVLNIIDTDRGMQYEVPVKEVLD
;
A
#
# COMPACT_ATOMS: atom_id res chain seq x y z
N MET A 1 -11.43 -17.62 39.57
CA MET A 1 -9.99 -17.91 39.69
C MET A 1 -9.19 -16.73 40.26
N LYS A 2 -9.33 -15.49 39.76
CA LYS A 2 -8.48 -14.35 40.19
C LYS A 2 -8.63 -13.86 41.65
N LEU A 3 -9.73 -14.18 42.34
CA LEU A 3 -10.09 -13.56 43.63
C LEU A 3 -9.94 -14.49 44.85
N GLN A 4 -9.55 -15.75 44.65
CA GLN A 4 -9.32 -16.70 45.77
C GLN A 4 -8.13 -16.28 46.65
N ILE A 5 -7.20 -15.50 46.11
CA ILE A 5 -6.02 -14.98 46.84
C ILE A 5 -6.41 -14.01 47.95
N LEU A 6 -7.57 -13.34 47.82
CA LEU A 6 -8.08 -12.42 48.84
C LEU A 6 -8.75 -13.16 50.02
N GLN A 7 -8.98 -14.47 49.91
CA GLN A 7 -9.54 -15.26 51.00
C GLN A 7 -8.42 -15.76 51.91
N GLY A 8 -8.29 -15.13 53.08
CA GLY A 8 -7.30 -15.49 54.10
C GLY A 8 -6.04 -14.62 54.12
N THR A 9 -6.00 -13.54 53.33
CA THR A 9 -4.94 -12.52 53.36
C THR A 9 -5.43 -11.24 54.04
N GLU A 10 -4.52 -10.54 54.70
CA GLU A 10 -4.77 -9.26 55.33
C GLU A 10 -4.77 -8.16 54.26
N SER A 11 -5.95 -7.77 53.80
CA SER A 11 -6.10 -6.75 52.74
C SER A 11 -6.30 -5.35 53.33
N GLY A 12 -5.67 -4.35 52.74
CA GLY A 12 -5.79 -2.94 53.08
C GLY A 12 -6.45 -2.11 51.97
N VAL A 13 -7.37 -1.21 52.36
CA VAL A 13 -8.03 -0.25 51.46
C VAL A 13 -8.10 1.15 52.07
N GLN A 14 -8.21 2.15 51.21
CA GLN A 14 -8.52 3.51 51.65
C GLN A 14 -9.97 3.59 52.13
N LYS A 15 -10.18 4.18 53.31
CA LYS A 15 -11.50 4.36 53.91
C LYS A 15 -12.41 5.21 53.04
N SER A 16 -13.65 4.73 52.86
CA SER A 16 -14.69 5.36 52.04
C SER A 16 -14.32 5.55 50.56
N ASP A 17 -13.30 4.83 50.08
CA ASP A 17 -12.97 4.76 48.66
C ASP A 17 -13.85 3.72 47.95
N TYR A 18 -13.97 3.83 46.63
CA TYR A 18 -14.71 2.85 45.84
C TYR A 18 -14.16 1.42 46.00
N SER A 19 -12.85 1.29 46.27
CA SER A 19 -12.19 -0.01 46.52
C SER A 19 -12.76 -0.73 47.75
N GLU A 20 -13.13 0.02 48.80
CA GLU A 20 -13.81 -0.52 49.98
C GLU A 20 -15.23 -1.01 49.64
N ALA A 21 -15.97 -0.22 48.85
CA ALA A 21 -17.31 -0.61 48.42
C ALA A 21 -17.30 -1.89 47.55
N ILE A 22 -16.27 -2.10 46.73
CA ILE A 22 -16.09 -3.34 45.94
C ILE A 22 -15.81 -4.52 46.87
N LEU A 23 -14.92 -4.36 47.86
CA LEU A 23 -14.63 -5.42 48.84
C LEU A 23 -15.89 -5.88 49.57
N GLN A 24 -16.71 -4.92 50.03
CA GLN A 24 -17.94 -5.21 50.77
C GLN A 24 -19.05 -5.77 49.88
N ASN A 25 -19.38 -5.06 48.80
CA ASN A 25 -20.62 -5.29 48.04
C ASN A 25 -20.46 -6.34 46.94
N GLU A 26 -19.29 -6.38 46.29
CA GLU A 26 -19.06 -7.30 45.16
C GLU A 26 -18.32 -8.57 45.57
N LEU A 27 -17.36 -8.45 46.50
CA LEU A 27 -16.51 -9.57 46.93
C LEU A 27 -16.97 -10.23 48.23
N GLY A 28 -17.82 -9.56 49.01
CA GLY A 28 -18.33 -10.08 50.28
C GLY A 28 -17.25 -10.28 51.34
N ILE A 29 -16.11 -9.61 51.22
CA ILE A 29 -14.98 -9.72 52.14
C ILE A 29 -15.22 -8.72 53.28
N LYS A 30 -15.28 -9.25 54.50
CA LYS A 30 -15.54 -8.44 55.72
C LYS A 30 -14.30 -8.21 56.57
N ASN A 31 -13.24 -8.97 56.35
CA ASN A 31 -12.00 -8.88 57.12
C ASN A 31 -10.95 -8.16 56.27
N TYR A 32 -10.86 -6.84 56.45
CA TYR A 32 -9.89 -5.98 55.78
C TYR A 32 -9.58 -4.76 56.68
N PHE A 33 -8.42 -4.17 56.47
CA PHE A 33 -7.97 -2.97 57.18
C PHE A 33 -8.31 -1.72 56.38
N THR A 34 -8.70 -0.65 57.09
CA THR A 34 -8.97 0.65 56.48
C THR A 34 -7.92 1.65 56.92
N PHE A 35 -7.45 2.44 55.96
CA PHE A 35 -6.47 3.50 56.19
C PHE A 35 -7.01 4.84 55.72
N LYS A 36 -6.40 5.95 56.16
CA LYS A 36 -6.83 7.30 55.84
C LYS A 36 -6.70 7.61 54.35
N ASP A 37 -5.60 7.20 53.75
CA ASP A 37 -5.29 7.38 52.34
C ASP A 37 -4.49 6.19 51.78
N LEU A 38 -4.33 6.17 50.46
CA LEU A 38 -3.59 5.11 49.78
C LEU A 38 -2.09 5.14 50.06
N GLU A 39 -1.54 6.29 50.48
CA GLU A 39 -0.12 6.42 50.85
C GLU A 39 0.13 5.63 52.15
N GLU A 40 -0.75 5.76 53.14
CA GLU A 40 -0.73 4.98 54.38
C GLU A 40 -0.92 3.47 54.12
N CYS A 41 -1.80 3.08 53.20
CA CYS A 41 -1.92 1.67 52.77
C CYS A 41 -0.59 1.11 52.25
N ILE A 42 0.11 1.87 51.40
CA ILE A 42 1.38 1.44 50.79
C ILE A 42 2.48 1.31 51.86
N HIS A 43 2.49 2.20 52.86
CA HIS A 43 3.40 2.09 54.01
C HIS A 43 3.11 0.85 54.86
N ALA A 44 1.84 0.58 55.18
CA ALA A 44 1.45 -0.61 55.93
C ALA A 44 1.81 -1.91 55.20
N LEU A 45 1.73 -1.93 53.87
CA LEU A 45 2.19 -3.06 53.05
C LEU A 45 3.70 -3.26 53.12
N LYS A 46 4.47 -2.17 53.20
CA LYS A 46 5.94 -2.24 53.34
C LYS A 46 6.39 -2.69 54.73
N GLU A 47 5.58 -2.41 55.76
CA GLU A 47 5.82 -2.78 57.15
C GLU A 47 5.29 -4.19 57.50
N ASP A 48 4.92 -4.99 56.50
CA ASP A 48 4.33 -6.33 56.65
C ASP A 48 3.08 -6.36 57.57
N SER A 49 2.38 -5.22 57.69
CA SER A 49 1.15 -5.09 58.51
C SER A 49 -0.12 -5.48 57.74
N ILE A 50 -0.01 -5.61 56.42
CA ILE A 50 -1.02 -6.14 55.50
C ILE A 50 -0.30 -6.88 54.37
N ASP A 51 -0.97 -7.86 53.75
CA ASP A 51 -0.43 -8.64 52.64
C ASP A 51 -0.71 -8.01 51.27
N ILE A 52 -1.85 -7.30 51.14
CA ILE A 52 -2.38 -6.84 49.86
C ILE A 52 -2.99 -5.45 49.99
N VAL A 53 -2.68 -4.56 49.05
CA VAL A 53 -3.38 -3.28 48.89
C VAL A 53 -4.34 -3.35 47.71
N LEU A 54 -5.59 -2.95 47.93
CA LEU A 54 -6.59 -2.76 46.89
C LEU A 54 -6.85 -1.26 46.73
N GLY A 55 -6.63 -0.76 45.51
CA GLY A 55 -6.75 0.66 45.21
C GLY A 55 -6.74 0.94 43.72
N ASN A 56 -6.91 2.20 43.36
CA ASN A 56 -6.82 2.65 41.99
C ASN A 56 -5.40 2.42 41.44
N GLN A 57 -5.29 1.53 40.46
CA GLN A 57 -4.02 1.13 39.86
C GLN A 57 -3.17 2.34 39.42
N GLU A 58 -3.77 3.39 38.86
CA GLU A 58 -3.03 4.57 38.41
C GLU A 58 -2.48 5.38 39.58
N VAL A 59 -3.28 5.55 40.63
CA VAL A 59 -2.86 6.27 41.83
C VAL A 59 -1.80 5.46 42.58
N THR A 60 -2.00 4.14 42.71
CA THR A 60 -1.01 3.23 43.31
C THR A 60 0.33 3.31 42.57
N ASN A 61 0.32 3.19 41.23
CA ASN A 61 1.55 3.26 40.43
C ASN A 61 2.28 4.60 40.61
N TYR A 62 1.53 5.71 40.57
CA TYR A 62 2.10 7.03 40.80
C TYR A 62 2.75 7.13 42.20
N LEU A 63 2.06 6.66 43.25
CA LEU A 63 2.59 6.67 44.61
C LEU A 63 3.82 5.77 44.76
N LEU A 64 3.83 4.58 44.17
CA LEU A 64 4.99 3.69 44.20
C LEU A 64 6.24 4.33 43.58
N VAL A 65 6.07 5.05 42.46
CA VAL A 65 7.17 5.80 41.83
C VAL A 65 7.60 6.97 42.72
N LYS A 66 6.65 7.76 43.23
CA LYS A 66 6.90 8.92 44.09
C LYS A 66 7.65 8.54 45.37
N LEU A 67 7.28 7.41 45.98
CA LEU A 67 7.86 6.89 47.22
C LEU A 67 9.12 6.03 47.01
N GLN A 68 9.56 5.84 45.76
CA GLN A 68 10.69 4.96 45.39
C GLN A 68 10.51 3.49 45.84
N MET A 69 9.27 3.02 45.89
CA MET A 69 8.90 1.65 46.31
C MET A 69 8.55 0.72 45.13
N SER A 70 8.79 1.17 43.89
CA SER A 70 8.45 0.39 42.68
C SER A 70 9.18 -0.96 42.56
N ASN A 71 10.31 -1.14 43.24
CA ASN A 71 11.06 -2.41 43.26
C ASN A 71 10.63 -3.34 44.41
N ASP A 72 10.01 -2.78 45.45
CA ASP A 72 9.62 -3.51 46.66
C ASP A 72 8.21 -4.09 46.51
N ILE A 73 7.33 -3.34 45.84
CA ILE A 73 5.91 -3.66 45.70
C ILE A 73 5.59 -3.90 44.24
N SER A 74 5.13 -5.11 43.91
CA SER A 74 4.74 -5.50 42.56
C SER A 74 3.23 -5.63 42.41
N PRO A 75 2.63 -5.17 41.30
CA PRO A 75 1.22 -5.36 41.05
C PRO A 75 0.92 -6.84 40.73
N HIS A 76 0.14 -7.49 41.60
CA HIS A 76 -0.22 -8.91 41.43
C HIS A 76 -1.43 -9.12 40.50
N ILE A 77 -2.48 -8.30 40.68
CA ILE A 77 -3.68 -8.32 39.84
C ILE A 77 -3.95 -6.90 39.36
N ILE A 78 -3.89 -6.71 38.05
CA ILE A 78 -4.18 -5.44 37.38
C ILE A 78 -5.57 -5.46 36.75
N ASN A 79 -6.15 -4.27 36.58
CA ASN A 79 -7.43 -4.07 35.93
C ASN A 79 -8.58 -4.88 36.57
N LEU A 80 -8.58 -4.97 37.90
CA LEU A 80 -9.64 -5.58 38.69
C LEU A 80 -10.78 -4.55 38.79
N TYR A 81 -11.92 -4.84 38.14
CA TYR A 81 -13.08 -3.94 38.01
C TYR A 81 -12.76 -2.60 37.31
N PRO A 82 -12.56 -2.60 35.97
CA PRO A 82 -12.39 -1.36 35.22
C PRO A 82 -13.63 -0.46 35.37
N ILE A 83 -13.42 0.77 35.82
CA ILE A 83 -14.45 1.81 35.88
C ILE A 83 -14.13 2.88 34.84
N ASP A 84 -15.09 3.19 33.98
CA ASP A 84 -15.00 4.35 33.09
C ASP A 84 -15.14 5.63 33.93
N LEU A 85 -14.03 6.36 34.07
CA LEU A 85 -14.03 7.64 34.77
C LEU A 85 -14.82 8.68 33.97
N ALA A 86 -15.77 9.33 34.65
CA ALA A 86 -16.62 10.38 34.09
C ALA A 86 -16.63 11.62 34.99
N PHE A 87 -16.88 12.78 34.39
CA PHE A 87 -17.15 13.99 35.16
C PHE A 87 -18.57 13.90 35.74
N GLY A 88 -18.67 13.99 37.07
CA GLY A 88 -19.95 14.15 37.75
C GLY A 88 -20.56 15.51 37.43
N VAL A 89 -21.82 15.51 36.98
CA VAL A 89 -22.59 16.73 36.70
C VAL A 89 -23.82 16.76 37.59
N SER A 90 -24.13 17.94 38.15
CA SER A 90 -25.35 18.11 38.94
C SER A 90 -26.59 17.76 38.14
N LYS A 91 -27.52 17.01 38.75
CA LYS A 91 -28.84 16.72 38.16
C LYS A 91 -29.66 17.98 37.87
N THR A 92 -29.35 19.08 38.53
CA THR A 92 -30.00 20.39 38.30
C THR A 92 -29.48 21.12 37.06
N ARG A 93 -28.38 20.66 36.45
CA ARG A 93 -27.72 21.31 35.30
C ARG A 93 -27.35 20.32 34.19
N PRO A 94 -28.31 19.58 33.62
CA PRO A 94 -28.04 18.58 32.58
C PRO A 94 -27.46 19.17 31.29
N GLU A 95 -27.66 20.46 31.04
CA GLU A 95 -27.14 21.18 29.87
C GLU A 95 -25.60 21.20 29.79
N LEU A 96 -24.90 20.99 30.91
CA LEU A 96 -23.44 20.94 30.94
C LEU A 96 -22.86 19.64 30.38
N ILE A 97 -23.64 18.56 30.33
CA ILE A 97 -23.20 17.25 29.84
C ILE A 97 -22.69 17.34 28.39
N PRO A 98 -23.47 17.84 27.39
CA PRO A 98 -22.98 17.94 26.02
C PRO A 98 -21.76 18.86 25.89
N PHE A 99 -21.73 19.97 26.64
CA PHE A 99 -20.61 20.90 26.64
C PHE A 99 -19.31 20.23 27.13
N ILE A 100 -19.34 19.58 28.30
CA ILE A 100 -18.17 18.90 28.86
C ILE A 100 -17.68 17.80 27.91
N ASN A 101 -18.60 16.99 27.38
CA ASN A 101 -18.26 15.93 26.43
C ASN A 101 -17.61 16.48 25.15
N GLU A 102 -18.08 17.62 24.63
CA GLU A 102 -17.48 18.27 23.48
C GLU A 102 -16.06 18.76 23.78
N GLN A 103 -15.84 19.38 24.95
CA GLN A 103 -14.51 19.85 25.36
C GLN A 103 -13.53 18.68 25.54
N ILE A 104 -13.95 17.60 26.19
CA ILE A 104 -13.12 16.39 26.32
C ILE A 104 -12.78 15.83 24.94
N LYS A 105 -13.74 15.80 24.01
CA LYS A 105 -13.51 15.36 22.62
C LYS A 105 -12.49 16.25 21.90
N LYS A 106 -12.56 17.57 22.08
CA LYS A 106 -11.57 18.53 21.53
C LYS A 106 -10.18 18.29 22.10
N LEU A 107 -10.05 18.12 23.42
CA LEU A 107 -8.79 17.82 24.09
C LEU A 107 -8.16 16.49 23.64
N LYS A 108 -8.97 15.46 23.44
CA LYS A 108 -8.51 14.18 22.90
C LYS A 108 -8.03 14.30 21.45
N LYS A 109 -8.73 15.08 20.62
CA LYS A 109 -8.34 15.31 19.22
C LYS A 109 -7.09 16.17 19.07
N SER A 110 -6.87 17.15 19.95
CA SER A 110 -5.70 18.03 19.90
C SER A 110 -4.42 17.38 20.41
N GLY A 111 -4.51 16.20 21.04
CA GLY A 111 -3.38 15.54 21.69
C GLY A 111 -3.04 16.08 23.08
N LEU A 112 -3.66 17.18 23.51
CA LEU A 112 -3.44 17.77 24.84
C LEU A 112 -3.83 16.80 25.97
N TYR A 113 -4.90 16.03 25.78
CA TYR A 113 -5.28 14.98 26.74
C TYR A 113 -4.16 13.95 26.91
N GLU A 114 -3.54 13.52 25.81
CA GLU A 114 -2.46 12.53 25.85
C GLU A 114 -1.21 13.09 26.54
N GLN A 115 -0.85 14.34 26.24
CA GLN A 115 0.28 15.01 26.89
C GLN A 115 0.08 15.13 28.40
N ALA A 116 -1.11 15.54 28.84
CA ALA A 116 -1.45 15.60 30.26
C ALA A 116 -1.42 14.19 30.88
N PHE A 117 -1.97 13.19 30.19
CA PHE A 117 -1.99 11.81 30.66
C PHE A 117 -0.57 11.25 30.85
N GLN A 118 0.32 11.41 29.86
CA GLN A 118 1.72 10.98 29.95
C GLN A 118 2.47 11.70 31.06
N LYS A 119 2.25 13.02 31.21
CA LYS A 119 2.90 13.81 32.25
C LYS A 119 2.58 13.31 33.67
N HIS A 120 1.37 12.81 33.89
CA HIS A 120 0.92 12.38 35.22
C HIS A 120 1.02 10.86 35.45
N PHE A 121 0.88 10.04 34.41
CA PHE A 121 0.80 8.58 34.51
C PHE A 121 1.98 7.84 33.84
N TYR A 122 2.93 8.57 33.23
CA TYR A 122 4.14 8.04 32.60
C TYR A 122 3.91 6.94 31.55
N ARG A 123 2.70 6.87 30.98
CA ARG A 123 2.32 5.90 29.96
C ARG A 123 1.30 6.51 28.99
N HIS A 124 1.02 5.81 27.90
CA HIS A 124 0.01 6.25 26.95
C HIS A 124 -1.41 5.90 27.40
N SER A 125 -2.40 6.71 27.00
CA SER A 125 -3.80 6.37 27.27
C SER A 125 -4.28 5.20 26.40
N GLU A 126 -5.25 4.41 26.90
CA GLU A 126 -5.90 3.33 26.13
C GLU A 126 -6.47 3.83 24.77
N ASN A 127 -6.97 5.07 24.76
CA ASN A 127 -7.51 5.73 23.56
C ASN A 127 -6.43 6.06 22.52
N PHE A 128 -5.18 6.25 22.94
CA PHE A 128 -4.08 6.55 22.03
C PHE A 128 -3.80 5.37 21.10
N ARG A 129 -3.70 4.15 21.66
CA ARG A 129 -3.42 2.94 20.89
C ARG A 129 -4.49 2.66 19.85
N THR A 130 -5.76 2.80 20.22
CA THR A 130 -6.89 2.55 19.29
C THR A 130 -6.98 3.59 18.18
N ASN A 131 -6.73 4.87 18.48
CA ASN A 131 -6.67 5.91 17.45
C ASN A 131 -5.48 5.72 16.50
N GLN A 132 -4.30 5.39 17.04
CA GLN A 132 -3.11 5.15 16.22
C GLN A 132 -3.31 3.92 15.30
N GLN A 133 -3.91 2.85 15.81
CA GLN A 133 -4.28 1.68 15.01
C GLN A 133 -5.28 2.04 13.90
N ARG A 134 -6.34 2.80 14.19
CA ARG A 134 -7.31 3.23 13.17
C ARG A 134 -6.65 4.09 12.09
N MET A 135 -5.78 5.01 12.47
CA MET A 135 -5.05 5.87 11.54
C MET A 135 -4.13 5.04 10.64
N PHE A 136 -3.38 4.10 11.22
CA PHE A 136 -2.53 3.18 10.48
C PHE A 136 -3.34 2.30 9.51
N MET A 137 -4.45 1.71 9.96
CA MET A 137 -5.34 0.92 9.12
C MET A 137 -5.88 1.73 7.94
N SER A 138 -6.28 2.98 8.16
CA SER A 138 -6.74 3.86 7.08
C SER A 138 -5.64 4.16 6.05
N LEU A 139 -4.40 4.32 6.49
CA LEU A 139 -3.24 4.52 5.60
C LEU A 139 -2.95 3.27 4.77
N CYS A 140 -3.00 2.08 5.38
CA CYS A 140 -2.82 0.81 4.67
C CYS A 140 -3.90 0.60 3.60
N ILE A 141 -5.17 0.91 3.91
CA ILE A 141 -6.28 0.82 2.95
C ILE A 141 -6.06 1.81 1.79
N PHE A 142 -5.63 3.04 2.08
CA PHE A 142 -5.33 4.04 1.06
C PHE A 142 -4.18 3.59 0.14
N LEU A 143 -3.09 3.07 0.70
CA LEU A 143 -1.96 2.55 -0.08
C LEU A 143 -2.37 1.36 -0.96
N LEU A 144 -3.18 0.44 -0.44
CA LEU A 144 -3.70 -0.69 -1.20
C LEU A 144 -4.56 -0.21 -2.39
N PHE A 145 -5.40 0.80 -2.19
CA PHE A 145 -6.21 1.39 -3.25
C PHE A 145 -5.34 2.02 -4.35
N VAL A 146 -4.26 2.73 -3.97
CA VAL A 146 -3.30 3.30 -4.93
C VAL A 146 -2.61 2.20 -5.75
N ILE A 147 -2.21 1.10 -5.11
CA ILE A 147 -1.58 -0.04 -5.80
C ILE A 147 -2.55 -0.68 -6.81
N ILE A 148 -3.81 -0.90 -6.40
CA ILE A 148 -4.84 -1.50 -7.26
C ILE A 148 -5.12 -0.62 -8.47
N THR A 149 -5.33 0.68 -8.26
CA THR A 149 -5.62 1.62 -9.35
C THR A 149 -4.45 1.75 -10.32
N THR A 150 -3.21 1.77 -9.80
CA THR A 150 -2.00 1.78 -10.64
C THR A 150 -1.89 0.50 -11.47
N ALA A 151 -2.07 -0.67 -10.86
CA ALA A 151 -2.03 -1.96 -11.57
C ALA A 151 -3.12 -2.08 -12.64
N MET A 152 -4.34 -1.60 -12.35
CA MET A 152 -5.44 -1.56 -13.32
C MET A 152 -5.10 -0.66 -14.51
N SER A 153 -4.59 0.56 -14.25
CA SER A 153 -4.19 1.52 -15.29
C SER A 153 -3.04 0.98 -16.15
N SER A 154 -2.00 0.42 -15.55
CA SER A 154 -0.89 -0.20 -16.29
C SER A 154 -1.39 -1.33 -17.22
N ASN A 155 -2.26 -2.21 -16.72
CA ASN A 155 -2.84 -3.27 -17.54
C ASN A 155 -3.70 -2.73 -18.70
N ALA A 156 -4.44 -1.64 -18.48
CA ALA A 156 -5.22 -1.00 -19.53
C ALA A 156 -4.32 -0.40 -20.63
N ILE A 157 -3.26 0.30 -20.24
CA ILE A 157 -2.26 0.90 -21.15
C ILE A 157 -1.57 -0.19 -21.98
N ILE A 158 -1.11 -1.27 -21.34
CA ILE A 158 -0.45 -2.39 -22.04
C ILE A 158 -1.38 -3.02 -23.08
N ARG A 159 -2.67 -3.19 -22.76
CA ARG A 159 -3.67 -3.71 -23.72
C ARG A 159 -3.88 -2.78 -24.89
N GLN A 160 -3.92 -1.46 -24.65
CA GLN A 160 -4.06 -0.47 -25.72
C GLN A 160 -2.83 -0.43 -26.63
N LEU A 161 -1.62 -0.43 -26.06
CA LEU A 161 -0.38 -0.49 -26.84
C LEU A 161 -0.33 -1.73 -27.73
N ARG A 162 -0.63 -2.91 -27.19
CA ARG A 162 -0.64 -4.16 -27.98
C ARG A 162 -1.57 -4.06 -29.18
N LYS A 163 -2.81 -3.58 -28.99
CA LYS A 163 -3.76 -3.38 -30.10
C LYS A 163 -3.25 -2.40 -31.16
N MET A 164 -2.57 -1.33 -30.73
CA MET A 164 -2.03 -0.34 -31.65
C MET A 164 -0.88 -0.91 -32.49
N VAL A 165 0.03 -1.65 -31.84
CA VAL A 165 1.13 -2.36 -32.50
C VAL A 165 0.60 -3.42 -33.47
N ASP A 166 -0.38 -4.23 -33.06
CA ASP A 166 -0.99 -5.25 -33.91
C ASP A 166 -1.68 -4.62 -35.14
N LYS A 167 -2.35 -3.48 -34.97
CA LYS A 167 -2.97 -2.75 -36.08
C LYS A 167 -1.93 -2.16 -37.04
N ALA A 168 -0.87 -1.55 -36.51
CA ALA A 168 0.21 -0.98 -37.30
C ALA A 168 0.95 -2.07 -38.11
N THR A 169 1.27 -3.19 -37.48
CA THR A 169 1.93 -4.33 -38.15
C THR A 169 1.04 -4.98 -39.21
N SER A 170 -0.27 -5.11 -38.95
CA SER A 170 -1.22 -5.62 -39.94
C SER A 170 -1.36 -4.68 -41.14
N ASN A 171 -1.43 -3.37 -40.91
CA ASN A 171 -1.49 -2.38 -41.99
C ASN A 171 -0.23 -2.40 -42.86
N LEU A 172 0.95 -2.41 -42.24
CA LEU A 172 2.23 -2.53 -42.96
C LEU A 172 2.28 -3.80 -43.82
N LYS A 173 1.85 -4.94 -43.27
CA LYS A 173 1.80 -6.19 -44.05
C LYS A 173 0.87 -6.08 -45.25
N LYS A 174 -0.29 -5.43 -45.10
CA LYS A 174 -1.24 -5.23 -46.21
C LYS A 174 -0.68 -4.29 -47.27
N GLU A 175 -0.01 -3.20 -46.88
CA GLU A 175 0.63 -2.28 -47.82
C GLU A 175 1.75 -2.97 -48.60
N HIS A 176 2.59 -3.76 -47.92
CA HIS A 176 3.62 -4.57 -48.56
C HIS A 176 3.03 -5.59 -49.55
N GLU A 177 1.97 -6.30 -49.16
CA GLU A 177 1.33 -7.29 -50.02
C GLU A 177 0.64 -6.63 -51.22
N LEU A 178 -0.03 -5.50 -51.02
CA LEU A 178 -0.64 -4.74 -52.10
C LEU A 178 0.42 -4.25 -53.09
N LEU A 179 1.53 -3.68 -52.60
CA LEU A 179 2.64 -3.25 -53.45
C LEU A 179 3.20 -4.43 -54.26
N ARG A 180 3.39 -5.58 -53.62
CA ARG A 180 3.86 -6.81 -54.28
C ARG A 180 2.89 -7.25 -55.38
N ILE A 181 1.59 -7.31 -55.10
CA ILE A 181 0.57 -7.69 -56.08
C ILE A 181 0.55 -6.69 -57.25
N THR A 182 0.57 -5.39 -56.96
CA THR A 182 0.60 -4.35 -57.99
C THR A 182 1.80 -4.52 -58.91
N LEU A 183 3.01 -4.67 -58.36
CA LEU A 183 4.24 -4.88 -59.16
C LEU A 183 4.20 -6.17 -60.00
N LEU A 184 3.59 -7.24 -59.47
CA LEU A 184 3.40 -8.50 -60.22
C LEU A 184 2.33 -8.41 -61.31
N SER A 185 1.35 -7.52 -61.17
CA SER A 185 0.22 -7.38 -62.10
C SER A 185 0.48 -6.43 -63.28
N ILE A 186 1.62 -5.72 -63.28
CA ILE A 186 2.02 -4.86 -64.40
C ILE A 186 2.40 -5.75 -65.58
N THR A 187 1.77 -5.51 -66.73
CA THR A 187 2.01 -6.23 -67.99
C THR A 187 3.33 -5.84 -68.66
N ASP A 188 3.86 -4.67 -68.30
CA ASP A 188 5.19 -4.25 -68.72
C ASP A 188 6.24 -4.99 -67.86
N GLY A 189 7.34 -5.38 -68.49
CA GLY A 189 8.45 -5.99 -67.77
C GLY A 189 9.04 -5.01 -66.76
N VAL A 190 8.96 -5.33 -65.46
CA VAL A 190 9.54 -4.54 -64.38
C VAL A 190 10.70 -5.32 -63.76
N MET A 191 11.84 -4.68 -63.68
CA MET A 191 13.02 -5.17 -62.97
C MET A 191 13.56 -4.05 -62.07
N ALA A 192 13.95 -4.38 -60.84
CA ALA A 192 14.59 -3.43 -59.93
C ALA A 192 16.04 -3.85 -59.67
N VAL A 193 16.91 -2.86 -59.43
CA VAL A 193 18.32 -3.07 -59.10
C VAL A 193 18.70 -2.37 -57.79
N ASN A 194 19.76 -2.83 -57.14
CA ASN A 194 20.37 -2.12 -56.01
C ASN A 194 21.33 -1.02 -56.47
N SER A 195 21.95 -0.32 -55.51
CA SER A 195 22.92 0.74 -55.77
C SER A 195 24.20 0.27 -56.49
N GLN A 196 24.42 -1.04 -56.63
CA GLN A 196 25.54 -1.62 -57.39
C GLN A 196 25.11 -2.11 -58.78
N GLY A 197 23.87 -1.83 -59.21
CA GLY A 197 23.34 -2.27 -60.51
C GLY A 197 23.02 -3.77 -60.59
N ARG A 198 22.90 -4.47 -59.43
CA ARG A 198 22.51 -5.88 -59.39
C ARG A 198 21.01 -6.03 -59.23
N VAL A 199 20.41 -6.99 -59.93
CA VAL A 199 18.97 -7.23 -59.94
C VAL A 199 18.48 -7.69 -58.55
N THR A 200 17.48 -7.00 -58.01
CA THR A 200 16.84 -7.28 -56.72
C THR A 200 15.38 -7.72 -56.83
N PHE A 201 14.76 -7.50 -57.99
CA PHE A 201 13.38 -7.92 -58.28
C PHE A 201 13.18 -8.04 -59.78
N ILE A 202 12.39 -9.02 -60.22
CA ILE A 202 11.88 -9.14 -61.58
C ILE A 202 10.42 -9.60 -61.49
N ASN A 203 9.51 -8.94 -62.21
CA ASN A 203 8.10 -9.37 -62.27
C ASN A 203 7.88 -10.46 -63.33
N HIS A 204 6.73 -11.14 -63.26
CA HIS A 204 6.44 -12.25 -64.17
C HIS A 204 6.41 -11.83 -65.66
N ALA A 205 5.97 -10.60 -65.96
CA ALA A 205 6.02 -10.08 -67.33
C ALA A 205 7.46 -9.94 -67.85
N ALA A 206 8.40 -9.47 -67.03
CA ALA A 206 9.82 -9.39 -67.38
C ALA A 206 10.45 -10.79 -67.52
N GLU A 207 10.04 -11.77 -66.71
CA GLU A 207 10.45 -13.17 -66.91
C GLU A 207 10.00 -13.68 -68.29
N GLN A 208 8.74 -13.42 -68.66
CA GLN A 208 8.21 -13.82 -69.98
C GLN A 208 8.89 -13.11 -71.15
N LEU A 209 9.24 -11.82 -71.00
CA LEU A 209 9.88 -11.02 -72.04
C LEU A 209 11.37 -11.37 -72.22
N THR A 210 12.09 -11.64 -71.13
CA THR A 210 13.53 -11.93 -71.17
C THR A 210 13.85 -13.42 -71.33
N GLY A 211 12.91 -14.31 -70.96
CA GLY A 211 13.11 -15.75 -70.95
C GLY A 211 13.86 -16.28 -69.72
N PHE A 212 14.25 -15.42 -68.79
CA PHE A 212 14.88 -15.82 -67.52
C PHE A 212 13.85 -15.93 -66.40
N ILE A 213 14.12 -16.81 -65.43
CA ILE A 213 13.32 -16.91 -64.19
C ILE A 213 13.99 -16.12 -63.05
N GLU A 214 13.21 -15.65 -62.07
CA GLU A 214 13.69 -14.84 -60.93
C GLU A 214 14.98 -15.37 -60.30
N LYS A 215 15.04 -16.68 -60.04
CA LYS A 215 16.19 -17.34 -59.42
C LYS A 215 17.49 -17.21 -60.21
N GLU A 216 17.40 -17.01 -61.52
CA GLU A 216 18.55 -16.87 -62.42
C GLU A 216 18.97 -15.42 -62.58
N CYS A 217 18.14 -14.46 -62.20
CA CYS A 217 18.37 -13.02 -62.35
C CYS A 217 18.86 -12.36 -61.06
N ILE A 218 18.34 -12.78 -59.91
CA ILE A 218 18.64 -12.13 -58.62
C ILE A 218 20.14 -12.13 -58.33
N ASP A 219 20.64 -10.97 -57.88
CA ASP A 219 22.04 -10.66 -57.55
C ASP A 219 23.02 -10.65 -58.75
N LYS A 220 22.53 -10.80 -59.98
CA LYS A 220 23.34 -10.64 -61.19
C LYS A 220 23.38 -9.19 -61.67
N PRO A 221 24.47 -8.77 -62.36
CA PRO A 221 24.50 -7.48 -63.05
C PRO A 221 23.35 -7.37 -64.06
N LEU A 222 22.69 -6.22 -64.12
CA LEU A 222 21.58 -5.99 -65.04
C LEU A 222 21.97 -6.25 -66.51
N ASP A 223 23.19 -5.84 -66.89
CA ASP A 223 23.74 -5.99 -68.24
C ASP A 223 23.84 -7.46 -68.70
N GLU A 224 23.89 -8.43 -67.77
CA GLU A 224 23.90 -9.86 -68.08
C GLU A 224 22.50 -10.45 -68.31
N VAL A 225 21.48 -9.79 -67.74
CA VAL A 225 20.09 -10.29 -67.73
C VAL A 225 19.25 -9.60 -68.80
N LEU A 226 19.51 -8.33 -69.08
CA LEU A 226 18.76 -7.53 -70.05
C LEU A 226 19.67 -7.08 -71.20
N ASN A 227 19.41 -7.60 -72.39
CA ASN A 227 20.09 -7.20 -73.61
C ASN A 227 19.13 -6.47 -74.55
N ILE A 228 19.35 -5.18 -74.79
CA ILE A 228 18.51 -4.36 -75.67
C ILE A 228 19.15 -4.35 -77.06
N ILE A 229 18.38 -4.77 -78.08
CA ILE A 229 18.83 -4.80 -79.47
C ILE A 229 17.89 -3.92 -80.30
N ASP A 230 18.46 -2.95 -81.02
CA ASP A 230 17.73 -2.16 -82.01
C ASP A 230 17.44 -3.05 -83.24
N THR A 231 16.17 -3.39 -83.45
CA THR A 231 15.73 -4.27 -84.54
C THR A 231 15.90 -3.69 -85.94
N ASP A 232 15.96 -2.36 -86.08
CA ASP A 232 16.10 -1.71 -87.39
C ASP A 232 17.57 -1.55 -87.80
N ARG A 233 18.48 -1.47 -86.82
CA ARG A 233 19.91 -1.22 -87.03
C ARG A 233 20.82 -2.39 -86.68
N GLY A 234 20.29 -3.44 -86.03
CA GLY A 234 21.05 -4.60 -85.58
C GLY A 234 22.13 -4.27 -84.53
N MET A 235 22.03 -3.11 -83.88
CA MET A 235 23.01 -2.65 -82.90
C MET A 235 22.52 -2.92 -81.48
N GLN A 236 23.45 -3.38 -80.64
CA GLN A 236 23.21 -3.54 -79.21
C GLN A 236 23.18 -2.17 -78.53
N TYR A 237 22.17 -1.92 -77.71
CA TYR A 237 22.03 -0.69 -76.93
C TYR A 237 22.39 -0.98 -75.48
N GLU A 238 23.27 -0.18 -74.88
CA GLU A 238 23.58 -0.32 -73.46
C GLU A 238 22.37 0.11 -72.62
N VAL A 239 22.07 -0.65 -71.57
CA VAL A 239 21.02 -0.28 -70.64
C VAL A 239 21.48 0.96 -69.87
N PRO A 240 20.77 2.10 -69.92
CA PRO A 240 21.24 3.39 -69.37
C PRO A 240 21.14 3.45 -67.83
N VAL A 241 21.30 2.32 -67.13
CA VAL A 241 21.25 2.27 -65.67
C VAL A 241 22.49 2.90 -65.04
N LYS A 242 23.65 2.84 -65.71
CA LYS A 242 24.87 3.52 -65.25
C LYS A 242 24.69 5.04 -65.16
N GLU A 243 23.99 5.64 -66.13
CA GLU A 243 23.72 7.09 -66.18
C GLU A 243 22.81 7.59 -65.04
N VAL A 244 22.08 6.69 -64.36
CA VAL A 244 21.14 7.02 -63.27
C VAL A 244 21.70 6.65 -61.90
N LEU A 245 22.69 5.76 -61.83
CA LEU A 245 23.34 5.34 -60.59
C LEU A 245 24.59 6.17 -60.23
N ASP A 246 25.16 6.90 -61.20
CA ASP A 246 26.22 7.90 -61.01
C ASP A 246 25.67 9.27 -60.56
#